data_AF-A0A7W6NMV0-F1
#
_entry.id   AF-A0A7W6NMV0-F1
#
_cell.length_a   1.000
_cell.length_b   1.000
_cell.length_c   1.000
_cell.angle_alpha   90.00
_cell.angle_beta   90.00
_cell.angle_gamma   90.00
#
_symmetry.space_group_name_H-M   'P 1'
#
loop_
_entity.id
_entity.type
_entity.pdbx_description
1 polymer ?
#
loop_
_entity_poly.entity_id
_entity_poly.type
_entity_poly.pdbx_seq_one_letter_code
_entity_poly.pdbx_strand_id
1 'polypeptide(L)'
;MTPFQTFYLLLSLAVFAFAWMRGGHTERTGVALFILAFIFSFAVQPITLNHFRLGEAFVDGAFFLALVWLALRRDRWWTLACAAFGALTLMAHAVIFLTPDLTPMHIRVDVAARWGIGVLMILCLAAGVLERWMAGEAPATESARWGRTMRPAS
;
A
#
# COMPACT_ATOMS: atom_id res chain seq x y z
N MET A 1 -4.62 -5.57 -20.19
CA MET A 1 -4.48 -5.85 -18.74
C MET A 1 -5.22 -7.14 -18.43
N THR A 2 -4.69 -7.95 -17.51
CA THR A 2 -5.39 -9.18 -17.09
C THR A 2 -6.61 -8.83 -16.24
N PRO A 3 -7.67 -9.68 -16.20
CA PRO A 3 -8.86 -9.41 -15.37
C PRO A 3 -8.53 -9.14 -13.90
N PHE A 4 -7.54 -9.84 -13.36
CA PHE A 4 -7.08 -9.68 -11.98
C PHE A 4 -6.43 -8.31 -11.71
N GLN A 5 -5.65 -7.78 -12.66
CA GLN A 5 -5.08 -6.44 -12.55
C GLN A 5 -6.16 -5.37 -12.56
N THR A 6 -7.17 -5.51 -13.43
CA THR A 6 -8.31 -4.59 -13.47
C THR A 6 -9.08 -4.62 -12.15
N PHE A 7 -9.32 -5.81 -11.60
CA PHE A 7 -9.93 -5.97 -10.28
C PHE A 7 -9.13 -5.26 -9.19
N TYR A 8 -7.81 -5.48 -9.13
CA TYR A 8 -6.94 -4.83 -8.14
C TYR A 8 -7.02 -3.30 -8.24
N LEU A 9 -6.97 -2.74 -9.45
CA LEU A 9 -6.98 -1.29 -9.65
C LEU A 9 -8.32 -0.68 -9.24
N LEU A 10 -9.44 -1.32 -9.59
CA LEU A 10 -10.78 -0.88 -9.18
C LEU A 10 -10.96 -0.98 -7.66
N LEU A 11 -10.50 -2.08 -7.06
CA LEU A 11 -10.52 -2.26 -5.61
C LEU A 11 -9.69 -1.18 -4.91
N SER A 12 -8.45 -0.95 -5.38
CA SER A 12 -7.56 0.07 -4.84
C SER A 12 -8.18 1.46 -4.93
N LEU A 13 -8.75 1.81 -6.08
CA LEU A 13 -9.41 3.10 -6.27
C LEU A 13 -10.60 3.28 -5.30
N ALA A 14 -11.44 2.25 -5.17
CA ALA A 14 -12.59 2.28 -4.26
C ALA A 14 -12.15 2.42 -2.79
N VAL A 15 -11.15 1.64 -2.37
CA VAL A 15 -10.63 1.68 -0.99
C VAL A 15 -9.91 2.99 -0.72
N PHE A 16 -9.12 3.52 -1.66
CA PHE A 16 -8.44 4.81 -1.48
C PHE A 16 -9.43 5.95 -1.39
N ALA A 17 -10.46 5.98 -2.24
CA ALA A 17 -11.53 6.98 -2.14
C ALA A 17 -12.24 6.89 -0.78
N PHE A 18 -12.59 5.67 -0.34
CA PHE A 18 -13.23 5.43 0.94
C PHE A 18 -12.34 5.87 2.12
N ALA A 19 -11.07 5.46 2.14
CA ALA A 19 -10.07 5.85 3.13
C ALA A 19 -9.83 7.37 3.13
N TRP A 20 -9.87 8.02 1.98
CA TRP A 20 -9.69 9.47 1.90
C TRP A 20 -10.88 10.23 2.52
N MET A 21 -12.10 9.77 2.23
CA MET A 21 -13.34 10.37 2.72
C MET A 21 -13.59 10.10 4.21
N ARG A 22 -13.37 8.87 4.66
CA ARG A 22 -13.77 8.38 5.99
C ARG A 22 -12.60 8.08 6.94
N GLY A 23 -11.37 8.02 6.43
CA GLY A 23 -10.18 7.75 7.23
C GLY A 23 -9.69 8.95 8.04
N GLY A 24 -8.86 8.66 9.04
CA GLY A 24 -8.11 9.64 9.80
C GLY A 24 -6.81 10.03 9.10
N HIS A 25 -5.92 10.70 9.83
CA HIS A 25 -4.60 11.05 9.30
C HIS A 25 -3.76 9.82 8.95
N THR A 26 -3.82 8.76 9.76
CA THR A 26 -3.06 7.52 9.55
C THR A 26 -3.48 6.82 8.25
N GLU A 27 -4.78 6.69 7.99
CA GLU A 27 -5.31 6.04 6.79
C GLU A 27 -4.98 6.87 5.54
N ARG A 28 -5.08 8.20 5.63
CA ARG A 28 -4.67 9.11 4.54
C ARG A 28 -3.18 9.04 4.24
N THR A 29 -2.33 8.95 5.26
CA THR A 29 -0.90 8.71 5.07
C THR A 29 -0.68 7.36 4.39
N GLY A 30 -1.41 6.30 4.79
CA GLY A 30 -1.38 5.01 4.12
C GLY A 30 -1.71 5.10 2.63
N VAL A 31 -2.82 5.74 2.27
CA VAL A 31 -3.22 5.99 0.87
C VAL A 31 -2.12 6.71 0.09
N ALA A 32 -1.53 7.76 0.67
CA ALA A 32 -0.45 8.49 0.04
C ALA A 32 0.78 7.59 -0.23
N LEU A 33 1.16 6.74 0.73
CA LEU A 33 2.26 5.79 0.55
C LEU A 33 1.96 4.79 -0.57
N PHE A 34 0.75 4.22 -0.65
CA PHE A 34 0.38 3.31 -1.73
C PHE A 34 0.43 3.99 -3.10
N ILE A 35 -0.10 5.21 -3.22
CA ILE A 35 -0.11 5.97 -4.48
C ILE A 35 1.33 6.29 -4.90
N LEU A 36 2.18 6.74 -3.97
CA LEU A 36 3.57 7.03 -4.26
C LEU A 36 4.31 5.77 -4.71
N ALA A 37 4.15 4.65 -3.99
CA ALA A 37 4.74 3.38 -4.38
C ALA A 37 4.29 2.97 -5.80
N PHE A 38 3.01 3.08 -6.11
CA PHE A 38 2.48 2.80 -7.45
C PHE A 38 3.14 3.67 -8.53
N ILE A 39 3.20 4.99 -8.33
CA ILE A 39 3.83 5.93 -9.28
C ILE A 39 5.31 5.60 -9.48
N PHE A 40 6.05 5.39 -8.39
CA PHE A 40 7.47 5.07 -8.47
C PHE A 40 7.71 3.72 -9.15
N SER A 41 6.87 2.71 -8.90
CA SER A 41 6.97 1.40 -9.57
C SER A 41 6.86 1.51 -11.09
N PHE A 42 6.05 2.41 -11.64
CA PHE A 42 6.04 2.69 -13.08
C PHE A 42 7.34 3.34 -13.56
N ALA A 43 7.85 4.31 -12.82
CA ALA A 43 9.05 5.04 -13.20
C ALA A 43 10.30 4.14 -13.25
N VAL A 44 10.39 3.17 -12.35
CA VAL A 44 11.54 2.25 -12.24
C VAL A 44 11.35 0.92 -12.97
N GLN A 45 10.20 0.70 -13.62
CA GLN A 45 9.87 -0.54 -14.33
C GLN A 45 10.95 -0.98 -15.35
N PRO A 46 11.65 -0.09 -16.08
CA PRO A 46 12.70 -0.49 -17.02
C PRO A 46 13.99 -1.00 -16.34
N ILE A 47 14.17 -0.72 -15.04
CA ILE A 47 15.40 -1.05 -14.31
C ILE A 47 15.37 -2.54 -13.93
N THR A 48 16.07 -3.35 -14.72
CA THR A 48 16.16 -4.80 -14.53
C THR A 48 17.61 -5.27 -14.52
N LEU A 49 17.88 -6.38 -13.83
CA LEU A 49 19.18 -7.04 -13.75
C LEU A 49 19.00 -8.52 -14.07
N ASN A 50 19.46 -9.00 -15.22
CA ASN A 50 19.28 -10.41 -15.64
C ASN A 50 17.83 -10.91 -15.49
N HIS A 51 16.86 -10.14 -16.03
CA HIS A 51 15.41 -10.36 -15.91
C HIS A 51 14.80 -10.15 -14.51
N PHE A 52 15.60 -9.98 -13.45
CA PHE A 52 15.12 -9.55 -12.14
C PHE A 52 14.70 -8.08 -12.16
N ARG A 53 13.52 -7.77 -11.61
CA ARG A 53 12.93 -6.42 -11.62
C ARG A 53 13.48 -5.57 -10.46
N LEU A 54 14.77 -5.28 -10.53
CA LEU A 54 15.52 -4.62 -9.46
C LEU A 54 14.89 -3.30 -9.02
N GLY A 55 14.45 -2.45 -9.96
CA GLY A 55 13.80 -1.18 -9.62
C GLY A 55 12.54 -1.37 -8.76
N GLU A 56 11.70 -2.35 -9.12
CA GLU A 56 10.47 -2.67 -8.41
C GLU A 56 10.76 -3.19 -7.00
N ALA A 57 11.78 -4.03 -6.84
CA ALA A 57 12.24 -4.51 -5.54
C ALA A 57 12.70 -3.37 -4.61
N PHE A 58 13.39 -2.36 -5.15
CA PHE A 58 13.76 -1.16 -4.37
C PHE A 58 12.55 -0.35 -3.93
N VAL A 59 11.56 -0.16 -4.80
CA VAL A 59 10.32 0.57 -4.45
C VAL A 59 9.53 -0.18 -3.38
N ASP A 60 9.36 -1.50 -3.54
CA ASP A 60 8.70 -2.33 -2.54
C ASP A 60 9.46 -2.33 -1.20
N GLY A 61 10.80 -2.27 -1.24
CA GLY A 61 11.65 -2.13 -0.06
C GLY A 61 11.44 -0.80 0.68
N ALA A 62 11.46 0.31 -0.06
CA ALA A 62 11.18 1.63 0.49
C ALA A 62 9.75 1.72 1.04
N PHE A 63 8.78 1.15 0.33
CA PHE A 63 7.38 1.10 0.75
C PHE A 63 7.20 0.27 2.03
N PHE A 64 7.84 -0.91 2.13
CA PHE A 64 7.86 -1.72 3.35
C PHE A 64 8.43 -0.94 4.53
N LEU A 65 9.58 -0.27 4.36
CA LEU A 65 10.17 0.55 5.43
C LEU A 65 9.23 1.69 5.87
N ALA A 66 8.53 2.31 4.92
CA ALA A 66 7.53 3.33 5.22
C ALA A 66 6.33 2.77 6.00
N LEU A 67 5.88 1.54 5.68
CA LEU A 67 4.82 0.84 6.43
C LEU A 67 5.28 0.47 7.84
N VAL A 68 6.51 -0.02 8.00
CA VAL A 68 7.11 -0.31 9.33
C VAL A 68 7.19 0.97 10.15
N TRP A 69 7.69 2.06 9.55
CA TRP A 69 7.73 3.37 10.21
C TRP A 69 6.34 3.85 10.63
N LEU A 70 5.33 3.65 9.78
CA LEU A 70 3.95 4.01 10.09
C LEU A 70 3.41 3.17 11.25
N ALA A 71 3.67 1.86 11.25
CA ALA A 71 3.24 0.93 12.29
C ALA A 71 3.89 1.21 13.65
N LEU A 72 5.16 1.63 13.67
CA LEU A 72 5.84 2.00 14.90
C LEU A 72 5.37 3.35 15.48
N ARG A 73 4.76 4.22 14.66
CA ARG A 73 4.31 5.55 15.09
C ARG A 73 2.81 5.64 15.38
N ARG A 74 2.02 4.69 14.88
CA ARG A 74 0.56 4.75 14.92
C ARG A 74 0.03 3.47 15.52
N ASP A 75 -0.75 3.59 16.58
CA ASP A 75 -1.37 2.46 17.26
C ASP A 75 -2.62 1.98 16.50
N ARG A 76 -2.40 1.40 15.31
CA ARG A 76 -3.43 0.83 14.44
C ARG A 76 -2.96 -0.51 13.90
N TRP A 77 -3.65 -1.59 14.27
CA TRP A 77 -3.27 -2.96 13.91
C TRP A 77 -3.11 -3.16 12.39
N TRP A 78 -3.92 -2.46 11.57
CA TRP A 78 -3.87 -2.60 10.11
C TRP A 78 -2.52 -2.20 9.52
N THR A 79 -1.82 -1.24 10.14
CA THR A 79 -0.51 -0.78 9.68
C THR A 79 0.55 -1.86 9.86
N LEU A 80 0.51 -2.57 10.99
CA LEU A 80 1.38 -3.72 11.27
C LEU A 80 1.07 -4.88 10.31
N ALA A 81 -0.20 -5.15 10.05
CA ALA A 81 -0.61 -6.18 9.09
C ALA A 81 -0.09 -5.85 7.67
N CYS A 82 -0.24 -4.60 7.21
CA CYS A 82 0.33 -4.16 5.94
C CYS A 82 1.85 -4.30 5.91
N ALA A 83 2.56 -3.96 6.99
CA ALA A 83 4.01 -4.15 7.06
C ALA A 83 4.40 -5.63 6.93
N ALA A 84 3.67 -6.54 7.59
CA ALA A 84 3.91 -7.98 7.46
C ALA A 84 3.71 -8.49 6.02
N PHE A 85 2.66 -8.02 5.34
CA PHE A 85 2.48 -8.32 3.91
C PHE A 85 3.56 -7.68 3.03
N GLY A 86 4.02 -6.48 3.36
CA GLY A 86 5.17 -5.86 2.69
C GLY A 86 6.44 -6.70 2.83
N ALA A 87 6.70 -7.28 4.00
CA ALA A 87 7.80 -8.21 4.21
C ALA A 87 7.65 -9.47 3.33
N LEU A 88 6.43 -10.01 3.20
CA LEU A 88 6.15 -11.14 2.32
C LEU A 88 6.44 -10.82 0.84
N THR A 89 6.12 -9.60 0.40
CA THR A 89 6.49 -9.11 -0.95
C THR A 89 8.02 -9.08 -1.13
N LEU A 90 8.78 -8.64 -0.12
CA LEU A 90 10.25 -8.66 -0.18
C LEU A 90 10.81 -10.08 -0.19
N MET A 91 10.18 -11.02 0.52
CA MET A 91 10.54 -12.43 0.45
C MET A 91 10.30 -12.98 -0.96
N ALA A 92 9.22 -12.60 -1.64
CA ALA A 92 8.98 -12.99 -3.04
C ALA A 92 10.11 -12.50 -3.96
N HIS A 93 10.55 -11.24 -3.82
CA HIS A 93 11.71 -10.72 -4.54
C HIS A 93 12.99 -11.50 -4.24
N ALA A 94 13.24 -11.82 -2.96
CA ALA A 94 14.41 -12.57 -2.55
C ALA A 94 14.44 -13.98 -3.16
N VAL A 95 13.29 -14.68 -3.20
CA VAL A 95 13.18 -16.00 -3.83
C VAL A 95 13.53 -15.93 -5.31
N ILE A 96 13.01 -14.94 -6.04
CA ILE A 96 13.29 -14.78 -7.48
C ILE A 96 14.76 -14.40 -7.71
N PHE A 97 15.32 -13.53 -6.88
CA PHE A 97 16.72 -13.14 -6.98
C PHE A 97 17.68 -14.32 -6.76
N LEU A 98 17.33 -15.25 -5.87
CA LEU A 98 18.12 -16.45 -5.55
C LEU A 98 17.84 -17.63 -6.49
N THR A 99 16.86 -17.53 -7.39
CA THR A 99 16.53 -18.61 -8.32
C THR A 99 17.50 -18.59 -9.51
N PRO A 100 18.36 -19.61 -9.67
CA PRO A 100 19.16 -19.74 -10.89
C PRO A 100 18.23 -20.03 -12.08
N ASP A 101 18.59 -19.56 -13.27
CA ASP A 101 17.89 -19.84 -14.53
C ASP A 101 16.40 -19.41 -14.52
N LEU A 102 16.16 -18.10 -14.35
CA LEU A 102 14.84 -17.49 -14.37
C LEU A 102 14.08 -17.74 -15.68
N THR A 103 13.26 -18.79 -15.69
CA THR A 103 12.31 -19.02 -16.79
C THR A 103 11.16 -18.01 -16.79
N PRO A 104 10.51 -17.76 -17.94
CA PRO A 104 9.33 -16.88 -18.02
C PRO A 104 8.16 -17.31 -17.11
N MET A 105 8.09 -18.59 -16.74
CA MET A 105 7.07 -19.09 -15.82
C MET A 105 7.30 -18.57 -14.40
N HIS A 106 8.53 -18.58 -13.90
CA HIS A 106 8.87 -18.06 -12.56
C HIS A 106 8.50 -16.57 -12.43
N ILE A 107 8.83 -15.78 -13.45
CA ILE A 107 8.53 -14.34 -13.49
C ILE A 107 7.01 -14.10 -13.42
N ARG A 108 6.21 -14.89 -14.14
CA ARG A 108 4.75 -14.73 -14.15
C ARG A 108 4.12 -15.09 -12.79
N VAL A 109 4.60 -16.16 -12.16
CA VAL A 109 4.12 -16.61 -10.85
C VAL A 109 4.49 -15.59 -9.76
N ASP A 110 5.71 -15.07 -9.78
CA ASP A 110 6.15 -13.99 -8.87
C ASP A 110 5.24 -12.77 -8.98
N VAL A 111 5.07 -12.27 -10.21
CA VAL A 111 4.23 -11.10 -10.45
C VAL A 111 2.82 -11.36 -9.92
N ALA A 112 2.21 -12.50 -10.26
CA ALA A 112 0.88 -12.86 -9.77
C ALA A 112 0.79 -12.92 -8.23
N ALA A 113 1.77 -13.53 -7.57
CA ALA A 113 1.83 -13.61 -6.12
C ALA A 113 1.88 -12.20 -5.48
N ARG A 114 2.72 -11.30 -6.02
CA ARG A 114 2.85 -9.93 -5.52
C ARG A 114 1.57 -9.11 -5.71
N TRP A 115 0.85 -9.27 -6.82
CA TRP A 115 -0.49 -8.66 -6.96
C TRP A 115 -1.47 -9.18 -5.91
N GLY A 116 -1.44 -10.48 -5.60
CA GLY A 116 -2.26 -11.09 -4.55
C GLY A 116 -1.95 -10.53 -3.16
N ILE A 117 -0.67 -10.40 -2.81
CA ILE A 117 -0.23 -9.77 -1.55
C ILE A 117 -0.65 -8.28 -1.51
N GLY A 118 -0.56 -7.59 -2.65
CA GLY A 118 -1.08 -6.24 -2.83
C GLY A 118 -2.56 -6.13 -2.45
N VAL A 119 -3.41 -7.05 -2.93
CA VAL A 119 -4.83 -7.08 -2.57
C VAL A 119 -5.01 -7.16 -1.06
N LEU A 120 -4.26 -8.04 -0.38
CA LEU A 120 -4.35 -8.19 1.08
C LEU A 120 -3.98 -6.89 1.81
N MET A 121 -2.94 -6.18 1.36
CA MET A 121 -2.57 -4.88 1.91
C MET A 121 -3.67 -3.83 1.72
N ILE A 122 -4.31 -3.79 0.56
CA ILE A 122 -5.45 -2.90 0.29
C ILE A 122 -6.64 -3.23 1.20
N LEU A 123 -6.93 -4.53 1.39
CA LEU A 123 -7.99 -4.97 2.29
C LEU A 123 -7.70 -4.65 3.76
N CYS A 124 -6.44 -4.72 4.21
CA CYS A 124 -6.06 -4.26 5.54
C CYS A 124 -6.36 -2.77 5.75
N LEU A 125 -6.00 -1.92 4.78
CA LEU A 125 -6.35 -0.50 4.84
C LEU A 125 -7.87 -0.31 4.90
N ALA A 126 -8.64 -1.04 4.08
CA ALA A 126 -10.10 -0.99 4.10
C ALA A 126 -10.66 -1.40 5.48
N ALA A 127 -10.15 -2.49 6.06
CA ALA A 127 -10.54 -2.98 7.38
C ALA A 127 -10.24 -1.95 8.47
N GLY A 128 -9.08 -1.30 8.43
CA GLY A 128 -8.72 -0.22 9.35
C GLY A 128 -9.66 0.98 9.26
N VAL A 129 -10.06 1.39 8.06
CA VAL A 129 -11.04 2.48 7.87
C VAL A 129 -12.43 2.06 8.37
N LEU A 130 -12.84 0.82 8.09
CA LEU A 130 -14.14 0.28 8.52
C LEU A 130 -14.25 0.19 10.04
N GLU A 131 -13.23 -0.35 10.72
CA GLU A 131 -13.16 -0.40 12.18
C GLU A 131 -13.32 1.00 12.77
N ARG A 132 -12.54 1.97 12.26
CA ARG A 132 -12.59 3.36 12.69
C ARG A 132 -13.98 3.97 12.53
N TRP A 133 -14.65 3.68 11.41
CA TRP A 133 -15.98 4.16 11.12
C TRP A 133 -17.04 3.52 12.02
N MET A 134 -16.96 2.20 12.26
CA MET A 134 -17.85 1.48 13.17
C MET A 134 -17.66 1.90 14.63
N ALA A 135 -16.44 2.26 15.03
CA ALA A 135 -16.13 2.83 16.34
C ALA A 135 -16.65 4.28 16.50
N GLY A 136 -17.19 4.90 15.44
CA GLY A 136 -17.76 6.25 15.48
C GLY A 136 -16.71 7.37 15.55
N GLU A 137 -15.44 7.09 15.26
CA GLU A 137 -14.41 8.11 15.34
C GLU A 137 -14.54 9.15 14.22
N ALA A 138 -14.56 10.44 14.59
CA ALA A 138 -14.72 11.54 13.64
C ALA A 138 -13.63 11.55 12.56
N PRO A 139 -13.96 11.72 11.27
CA PRO A 139 -13.00 11.91 10.18
C PRO A 139 -12.05 13.08 10.41
N ALA A 140 -10.82 12.97 9.88
CA ALA A 140 -9.88 14.08 9.88
C ALA A 140 -10.46 15.33 9.18
N THR A 141 -11.39 15.14 8.23
CA THR A 141 -12.13 16.23 7.56
C THR A 141 -13.03 17.02 8.51
N GLU A 142 -13.60 16.38 9.53
CA GLU A 142 -14.49 17.05 10.49
C GLU A 142 -13.70 17.83 11.55
N SER A 143 -12.59 17.26 12.05
CA SER A 143 -11.69 17.97 12.97
C SER A 143 -11.10 19.24 12.34
N ALA A 144 -10.77 19.22 11.04
CA ALA A 144 -10.30 20.40 10.32
C ALA A 144 -11.40 21.47 10.12
N ARG A 145 -12.68 21.06 10.03
CA ARG A 145 -13.82 21.98 9.90
C ARG A 145 -14.07 22.76 11.19
N TRP A 146 -13.91 22.11 12.35
CA TRP A 146 -14.04 22.76 13.65
C TRP A 146 -12.88 23.70 13.99
N GLY A 147 -11.65 23.37 13.59
CA GLY A 147 -10.49 24.25 13.78
C GLY A 147 -10.58 25.58 13.01
N ARG A 148 -11.31 25.62 11.89
CA ARG A 148 -11.52 26.84 11.09
C ARG A 148 -12.57 27.78 11.68
N THR A 149 -13.61 27.26 12.33
CA THR A 149 -14.64 28.11 12.95
C THR A 149 -14.15 28.79 14.23
N MET A 150 -13.10 28.28 14.87
CA MET A 150 -12.51 28.88 16.09
C MET A 150 -11.36 29.85 15.85
N ARG A 151 -10.99 30.19 14.61
CA ARG A 151 -10.07 31.32 14.36
C ARG A 151 -10.88 32.62 14.32
N PRO A 152 -10.85 33.47 15.37
CA PRO A 152 -11.40 34.82 15.25
C PRO A 152 -10.61 35.55 14.15
N ALA A 153 -11.34 36.25 13.29
CA ALA A 153 -10.74 37.11 12.27
C ALA A 153 -9.90 38.18 12.98
N SER A 154 -8.58 38.05 12.86
CA SER A 154 -7.60 39.07 13.24
C SER A 154 -7.44 40.08 12.13
#